data_AF-A0A354IRX6-F1
#
_entry.id   AF-A0A354IRX6-F1
#
_cell.length_a   1.000
_cell.length_b   1.000
_cell.length_c   1.000
_cell.angle_alpha   90.00
_cell.angle_beta   90.00
_cell.angle_gamma   90.00
#
_symmetry.space_group_name_H-M   'P 1'
#
loop_
_entity.id
_entity.type
_entity.pdbx_description
1 polymer ?
#
loop_
_entity_poly.entity_id
_entity_poly.type
_entity_poly.pdbx_seq_one_letter_code
_entity_poly.pdbx_strand_id
1 'polypeptide(L)'
;MNPLTFLRRLAAAALFMLGAGAASAAIVVIDFDEIEGIYIDSYSESGYTITSLETGVGGGHLHPGSGNLWLHSQYGSSPYQIRRDDGLNFDVLGFEYLGGTSTFIADNGASFDIVGEVPLTYVELPASFQNVNYINWYMTTPDPDDIYGEDWARIDNIVTRVPPVPEPAHAGMLGLGLAALAFARRARRT
;
A
#
# COMPACT_ATOMS: atom_id res chain seq x y z
N MET A 1 44.64 -29.59 16.24
CA MET A 1 43.31 -29.50 15.57
C MET A 1 43.48 -29.90 14.12
N ASN A 2 42.64 -30.78 13.59
CA ASN A 2 42.75 -31.25 12.20
C ASN A 2 42.22 -30.15 11.25
N PRO A 3 43.01 -29.64 10.28
CA PRO A 3 42.59 -28.54 9.40
C PRO A 3 41.29 -28.82 8.64
N LEU A 4 41.03 -30.10 8.32
CA LEU A 4 39.78 -30.58 7.72
C LEU A 4 38.55 -30.36 8.61
N THR A 5 38.69 -30.42 9.94
CA THR A 5 37.59 -30.15 10.87
C THR A 5 37.28 -28.66 11.02
N PHE A 6 38.23 -27.77 10.76
CA PHE A 6 38.02 -26.32 10.78
C PHE A 6 37.31 -25.84 9.51
N LEU A 7 37.76 -26.30 8.34
CA LEU A 7 37.12 -26.02 7.04
C LEU A 7 35.66 -26.48 6.97
N ARG A 8 35.33 -27.65 7.53
CA ARG A 8 33.94 -28.15 7.58
C ARG A 8 33.03 -27.30 8.47
N ARG A 9 33.56 -26.68 9.53
CA ARG A 9 32.79 -25.79 10.42
C ARG A 9 32.53 -24.44 9.76
N LEU A 10 33.51 -23.90 9.02
CA LEU A 10 33.35 -22.69 8.22
C LEU A 10 32.34 -22.87 7.08
N ALA A 11 32.39 -24.00 6.37
CA ALA A 11 31.44 -24.31 5.31
C ALA A 11 29.99 -24.42 5.83
N ALA A 12 29.80 -25.02 7.02
CA ALA A 12 28.48 -25.09 7.65
C ALA A 12 27.98 -23.69 8.04
N ALA A 13 28.80 -22.84 8.65
CA ALA A 13 28.41 -21.48 9.03
C ALA A 13 28.07 -20.60 7.82
N ALA A 14 28.81 -20.74 6.70
CA ALA A 14 28.53 -20.03 5.45
C ALA A 14 27.20 -20.47 4.82
N LEU A 15 26.86 -21.77 4.87
CA LEU A 15 25.59 -22.29 4.37
C LEU A 15 24.38 -21.79 5.19
N PHE A 16 24.56 -21.57 6.50
CA PHE A 16 23.52 -21.01 7.38
C PHE A 16 23.28 -19.51 7.18
N MET A 17 24.32 -18.74 6.82
CA MET A 17 24.22 -17.30 6.54
C MET A 17 23.53 -17.00 5.20
N LEU A 18 23.54 -17.95 4.26
CA LEU A 18 22.93 -17.82 2.93
C LEU A 18 21.43 -18.18 2.90
N GLY A 19 20.87 -18.68 4.00
CA GLY A 19 19.46 -19.08 4.10
C GLY A 19 18.49 -18.00 4.57
N ALA A 20 18.98 -16.80 4.91
CA ALA A 20 18.11 -15.65 5.18
C ALA A 20 17.70 -15.05 3.84
N GLY A 21 16.50 -15.43 3.35
CA GLY A 21 15.92 -14.80 2.17
C GLY A 21 15.83 -13.30 2.40
N ALA A 22 16.37 -12.51 1.46
CA ALA A 22 16.13 -11.08 1.47
C ALA A 22 14.64 -10.85 1.19
N ALA A 23 13.92 -10.25 2.13
CA ALA A 23 12.57 -9.76 1.85
C ALA A 23 12.66 -8.77 0.68
N SER A 24 11.85 -8.99 -0.36
CA SER A 24 11.78 -8.11 -1.52
C SER A 24 10.64 -7.11 -1.33
N ALA A 25 10.86 -5.87 -1.75
CA ALA A 25 9.76 -4.95 -1.98
C ALA A 25 8.82 -5.55 -3.04
N ALA A 26 7.51 -5.37 -2.88
CA ALA A 26 6.52 -5.80 -3.86
C ALA A 26 5.83 -4.56 -4.44
N ILE A 27 5.71 -4.51 -5.78
CA ILE A 27 4.82 -3.56 -6.45
C ILE A 27 3.42 -4.17 -6.44
N VAL A 28 2.43 -3.40 -6.03
CA VAL A 28 1.01 -3.75 -6.09
C VAL A 28 0.31 -2.65 -6.86
N VAL A 29 -0.41 -3.04 -7.91
CA VAL A 29 -1.30 -2.13 -8.63
C VAL A 29 -2.70 -2.39 -8.11
N ILE A 30 -3.37 -1.35 -7.61
CA ILE A 30 -4.79 -1.42 -7.24
C ILE A 30 -5.57 -1.06 -8.50
N ASP A 31 -6.19 -2.07 -9.09
CA ASP A 31 -7.20 -1.96 -10.14
C ASP A 31 -8.58 -2.16 -9.52
N PHE A 32 -9.58 -1.39 -9.94
CA PHE A 32 -10.90 -1.48 -9.33
C PHE A 32 -11.75 -2.51 -10.07
N ASP A 33 -12.30 -3.48 -9.34
CA ASP A 33 -13.30 -4.38 -9.89
C ASP A 33 -14.64 -3.66 -10.10
N GLU A 34 -15.49 -4.26 -10.94
CA GLU A 34 -16.89 -3.82 -11.04
C GLU A 34 -17.61 -4.17 -9.74
N ILE A 35 -17.90 -3.15 -8.93
CA ILE A 35 -18.57 -3.32 -7.64
C ILE A 35 -20.06 -3.11 -7.81
N GLU A 36 -20.85 -4.09 -7.37
CA GLU A 36 -22.29 -3.98 -7.29
C GLU A 36 -22.69 -3.13 -6.06
N GLY A 37 -23.34 -2.00 -6.29
CA GLY A 37 -23.86 -1.12 -5.23
C GLY A 37 -23.69 0.36 -5.55
N ILE A 38 -24.46 1.20 -4.88
CA ILE A 38 -24.25 2.66 -4.88
C ILE A 38 -24.03 3.09 -3.43
N TYR A 39 -23.10 4.02 -3.20
CA TYR A 39 -22.86 4.63 -1.88
C TYR A 39 -22.48 3.60 -0.81
N ILE A 40 -21.38 2.89 -1.04
CA ILE A 40 -20.80 1.99 -0.03
C ILE A 40 -19.83 2.76 0.88
N ASP A 41 -19.68 2.27 2.11
CA ASP A 41 -18.77 2.88 3.10
C ASP A 41 -17.30 2.58 2.80
N SER A 42 -17.04 1.35 2.35
CA SER A 42 -15.68 0.87 2.10
C SER A 42 -15.64 -0.15 0.98
N TYR A 43 -14.54 -0.14 0.23
CA TYR A 43 -14.18 -1.15 -0.75
C TYR A 43 -12.77 -1.66 -0.46
N SER A 44 -12.54 -2.96 -0.58
CA SER A 44 -11.22 -3.56 -0.37
C SER A 44 -10.75 -4.26 -1.63
N GLU A 45 -9.50 -4.03 -1.99
CA GLU A 45 -8.91 -4.48 -3.24
C GLU A 45 -7.39 -4.61 -3.09
N SER A 46 -6.83 -5.68 -3.64
CA SER A 46 -5.37 -5.89 -3.67
C SER A 46 -4.65 -5.71 -2.31
N GLY A 47 -5.34 -5.97 -1.19
CA GLY A 47 -4.81 -5.82 0.17
C GLY A 47 -4.87 -4.38 0.74
N TYR A 48 -5.64 -3.53 0.08
CA TYR A 48 -5.93 -2.15 0.48
C TYR A 48 -7.43 -1.98 0.73
N THR A 49 -7.75 -1.07 1.64
CA THR A 49 -9.12 -0.61 1.89
C THR A 49 -9.21 0.86 1.52
N ILE A 50 -10.23 1.18 0.71
CA ILE A 50 -10.66 2.53 0.36
C ILE A 50 -11.93 2.81 1.15
N THR A 51 -11.97 3.90 1.90
CA THR A 51 -13.11 4.25 2.76
C THR A 51 -13.60 5.66 2.45
N SER A 52 -14.92 5.83 2.32
CA SER A 52 -15.53 7.16 2.35
C SER A 52 -15.41 7.73 3.76
N LEU A 53 -14.89 8.94 3.87
CA LEU A 53 -14.84 9.67 5.15
C LEU A 53 -16.13 10.46 5.43
N GLU A 54 -17.24 10.20 4.72
CA GLU A 54 -18.53 10.83 5.05
C GLU A 54 -18.96 10.38 6.43
N THR A 55 -19.42 11.32 7.24
CA THR A 55 -20.01 10.99 8.55
C THR A 55 -21.41 11.61 8.71
N GLY A 56 -21.93 12.27 7.67
CA GLY A 56 -23.21 12.96 7.67
C GLY A 56 -24.43 12.08 7.38
N VAL A 57 -25.56 12.76 7.14
CA VAL A 57 -26.88 12.16 6.88
C VAL A 57 -26.92 11.65 5.43
N GLY A 58 -26.42 10.43 5.22
CA GLY A 58 -26.35 9.80 3.90
C GLY A 58 -25.66 8.44 3.89
N GLY A 59 -24.77 8.19 4.86
CA GLY A 59 -23.89 7.02 4.85
C GLY A 59 -22.66 7.26 3.97
N GLY A 60 -21.81 6.25 3.81
CA GLY A 60 -20.63 6.36 2.98
C GLY A 60 -20.96 6.54 1.51
N HIS A 61 -20.16 7.37 0.86
CA HIS A 61 -20.44 7.89 -0.48
C HIS A 61 -19.30 7.54 -1.44
N LEU A 62 -18.82 6.28 -1.42
CA LEU A 62 -17.92 5.80 -2.46
C LEU A 62 -18.70 5.56 -3.75
N HIS A 63 -18.16 6.04 -4.87
CA HIS A 63 -18.62 5.75 -6.22
C HIS A 63 -17.65 4.81 -6.94
N PRO A 64 -17.72 3.51 -6.65
CA PRO A 64 -17.10 2.55 -7.55
C PRO A 64 -17.96 2.42 -8.82
N GLY A 65 -17.33 2.44 -9.99
CA GLY A 65 -18.09 2.26 -11.23
C GLY A 65 -17.22 2.06 -12.46
N SER A 66 -17.62 1.09 -13.29
CA SER A 66 -16.96 0.76 -14.57
C SER A 66 -15.47 0.42 -14.42
N GLY A 67 -15.09 -0.21 -13.31
CA GLY A 67 -13.70 -0.54 -12.97
C GLY A 67 -12.84 0.66 -12.60
N ASN A 68 -13.43 1.71 -12.01
CA ASN A 68 -12.69 2.89 -11.55
C ASN A 68 -13.29 3.43 -10.24
N LEU A 69 -12.52 4.27 -9.55
CA LEU A 69 -13.00 5.02 -8.39
C LEU A 69 -13.28 6.49 -8.77
N TRP A 70 -14.50 6.95 -8.53
CA TRP A 70 -14.95 8.31 -8.84
C TRP A 70 -15.17 9.14 -7.60
N LEU A 71 -14.80 10.42 -7.63
CA LEU A 71 -15.10 11.40 -6.59
C LEU A 71 -15.63 12.68 -7.23
N HIS A 72 -16.50 13.42 -6.53
CA HIS A 72 -17.02 14.70 -7.02
C HIS A 72 -17.11 15.76 -5.91
N SER A 73 -17.29 17.04 -6.23
CA SER A 73 -17.25 18.17 -5.27
C SER A 73 -18.58 18.53 -4.57
N GLN A 74 -19.68 17.80 -4.83
CA GLN A 74 -21.02 18.19 -4.35
C GLN A 74 -21.33 17.71 -2.91
N TYR A 75 -22.27 18.38 -2.22
CA TYR A 75 -22.78 18.02 -0.88
C TYR A 75 -23.16 16.53 -0.81
N GLY A 76 -22.41 15.75 -0.02
CA GLY A 76 -22.56 14.30 0.11
C GLY A 76 -21.35 13.52 -0.43
N SER A 77 -20.54 14.11 -1.32
CA SER A 77 -19.24 13.53 -1.66
C SER A 77 -18.22 13.75 -0.58
N SER A 78 -17.46 12.70 -0.32
CA SER A 78 -16.59 12.64 0.84
C SER A 78 -15.17 12.37 0.44
N PRO A 79 -14.20 12.89 1.20
CA PRO A 79 -12.82 12.50 0.99
C PRO A 79 -12.70 10.99 1.07
N TYR A 80 -11.92 10.40 0.18
CA TYR A 80 -11.62 8.98 0.24
C TYR A 80 -10.29 8.77 0.93
N GLN A 81 -10.22 7.74 1.77
CA GLN A 81 -8.99 7.32 2.40
C GLN A 81 -8.56 5.96 1.88
N ILE A 82 -7.33 5.87 1.38
CA ILE A 82 -6.70 4.65 0.91
C ILE A 82 -5.68 4.22 1.97
N ARG A 83 -5.79 2.97 2.43
CA ARG A 83 -4.91 2.38 3.45
C ARG A 83 -4.65 0.91 3.17
N ARG A 84 -3.60 0.34 3.75
CA ARG A 84 -3.40 -1.12 3.76
C ARG A 84 -4.30 -1.80 4.79
N ASP A 85 -4.74 -3.01 4.48
CA ASP A 85 -5.57 -3.83 5.38
C ASP A 85 -4.80 -4.27 6.63
N ASP A 86 -3.49 -4.51 6.50
CA ASP A 86 -2.61 -4.89 7.60
C ASP A 86 -2.14 -3.71 8.45
N GLY A 87 -2.53 -2.48 8.10
CA GLY A 87 -2.16 -1.26 8.80
C GLY A 87 -0.67 -0.91 8.74
N LEU A 88 0.12 -1.57 7.88
CA LEU A 88 1.53 -1.23 7.68
C LEU A 88 1.69 -0.03 6.73
N ASN A 89 2.86 0.59 6.80
CA ASN A 89 3.22 1.66 5.88
C ASN A 89 3.42 1.14 4.45
N PHE A 90 3.20 2.03 3.49
CA PHE A 90 3.43 1.77 2.06
C PHE A 90 3.89 3.03 1.34
N ASP A 91 4.28 2.84 0.10
CA ASP A 91 4.57 3.92 -0.82
C ASP A 91 3.45 3.99 -1.86
N VAL A 92 3.04 5.19 -2.25
CA VAL A 92 2.26 5.41 -3.46
C VAL A 92 3.11 6.11 -4.48
N LEU A 93 3.29 5.46 -5.63
CA LEU A 93 4.17 5.89 -6.70
C LEU A 93 3.41 6.73 -7.73
N GLY A 94 2.13 6.45 -7.92
CA GLY A 94 1.29 7.18 -8.87
C GLY A 94 0.00 6.44 -9.17
N PHE A 95 -0.78 6.97 -10.10
CA PHE A 95 -2.07 6.45 -10.52
C PHE A 95 -2.47 7.03 -11.88
N GLU A 96 -3.41 6.39 -12.56
CA GLU A 96 -4.11 7.01 -13.68
C GLU A 96 -5.18 7.96 -13.15
N TYR A 97 -5.26 9.14 -13.74
CA TYR A 97 -6.14 10.23 -13.32
C TYR A 97 -6.88 10.84 -14.51
N LEU A 98 -8.15 11.16 -14.32
CA LEU A 98 -8.98 11.93 -15.25
C LEU A 98 -9.89 12.87 -14.47
N GLY A 99 -10.03 14.11 -14.93
CA GLY A 99 -11.05 15.03 -14.40
C GLY A 99 -10.47 16.20 -13.63
N GLY A 100 -11.21 16.64 -12.62
CA GLY A 100 -11.16 17.98 -12.04
C GLY A 100 -10.07 18.29 -11.02
N THR A 101 -10.31 19.30 -10.20
CA THR A 101 -9.32 19.79 -9.21
C THR A 101 -9.30 18.90 -7.97
N SER A 102 -8.19 18.19 -7.76
CA SER A 102 -8.05 17.22 -6.66
C SER A 102 -6.84 17.51 -5.79
N THR A 103 -6.99 17.24 -4.50
CA THR A 103 -5.89 17.30 -3.52
C THR A 103 -5.70 15.93 -2.88
N PHE A 104 -4.46 15.46 -2.87
CA PHE A 104 -4.04 14.22 -2.21
C PHE A 104 -3.19 14.57 -0.98
N ILE A 105 -3.56 14.05 0.18
CA ILE A 105 -2.90 14.35 1.46
C ILE A 105 -2.51 13.04 2.15
N ALA A 106 -1.22 12.86 2.41
CA ALA A 106 -0.73 11.73 3.20
C ALA A 106 -0.77 12.02 4.72
N ASP A 107 -0.77 10.97 5.53
CA ASP A 107 -0.76 11.05 7.00
C ASP A 107 0.47 11.79 7.56
N ASN A 108 1.57 11.80 6.82
CA ASN A 108 2.79 12.52 7.17
C ASN A 108 2.74 14.03 6.83
N GLY A 109 1.61 14.53 6.31
CA GLY A 109 1.40 15.94 5.95
C GLY A 109 1.85 16.32 4.53
N ALA A 110 2.36 15.37 3.73
CA ALA A 110 2.62 15.62 2.32
C ALA A 110 1.31 15.92 1.57
N SER A 111 1.36 16.88 0.63
CA SER A 111 0.22 17.27 -0.20
C SER A 111 0.62 17.31 -1.67
N PHE A 112 -0.30 16.95 -2.54
CA PHE A 112 -0.16 17.06 -3.99
C PHE A 112 -1.48 17.49 -4.60
N ASP A 113 -1.44 18.57 -5.40
CA ASP A 113 -2.62 19.16 -6.01
C ASP A 113 -2.59 18.95 -7.53
N ILE A 114 -3.71 18.51 -8.07
CA ILE A 114 -4.04 18.57 -9.49
C ILE A 114 -5.02 19.73 -9.64
N VAL A 115 -4.67 20.71 -10.47
CA VAL A 115 -5.46 21.93 -10.63
C VAL A 115 -6.13 21.97 -11.99
N GLY A 116 -7.45 22.12 -11.98
CA GLY A 116 -8.28 22.18 -13.17
C GLY A 116 -8.58 20.80 -13.77
N GLU A 117 -9.37 20.82 -14.84
CA GLU A 117 -9.70 19.61 -15.60
C GLU A 117 -8.49 19.13 -16.42
N VAL A 118 -8.13 17.86 -16.26
CA VAL A 118 -7.04 17.22 -17.01
C VAL A 118 -7.55 15.98 -17.76
N PRO A 119 -7.02 15.71 -18.96
CA PRO A 119 -7.33 14.47 -19.69
C PRO A 119 -6.74 13.26 -18.98
N LEU A 120 -7.17 12.05 -19.40
CA LEU A 120 -6.65 10.79 -18.86
C LEU A 120 -5.12 10.75 -18.99
N THR A 121 -4.44 10.71 -17.86
CA THR A 121 -2.98 10.70 -17.76
C THR A 121 -2.53 9.87 -16.58
N TYR A 122 -1.29 9.39 -16.62
CA TYR A 122 -0.62 8.90 -15.44
C TYR A 122 -0.05 10.09 -14.64
N VAL A 123 -0.25 10.08 -13.33
CA VAL A 123 0.28 11.06 -12.38
C VAL A 123 1.28 10.35 -11.48
N GLU A 124 2.54 10.79 -11.49
CA GLU A 124 3.56 10.33 -10.56
C GLU A 124 3.52 11.16 -9.28
N LEU A 125 3.44 10.49 -8.12
CA LEU A 125 3.49 11.17 -6.83
C LEU A 125 4.94 11.41 -6.40
N PRO A 126 5.22 12.55 -5.74
CA PRO A 126 6.56 12.84 -5.24
C PRO A 126 6.95 11.86 -4.12
N ALA A 127 8.27 11.72 -3.89
CA ALA A 127 8.82 10.82 -2.88
C ALA A 127 8.32 11.07 -1.43
N SER A 128 7.67 12.21 -1.18
CA SER A 128 6.99 12.51 0.09
C SER A 128 5.78 11.60 0.37
N PHE A 129 5.27 10.87 -0.63
CA PHE A 129 4.21 9.85 -0.50
C PHE A 129 4.75 8.43 -0.25
N GLN A 130 6.00 8.32 0.19
CA GLN A 130 6.63 7.05 0.58
C GLN A 130 6.57 6.87 2.10
N ASN A 131 6.48 5.62 2.54
CA ASN A 131 6.36 5.22 3.95
C ASN A 131 5.19 5.91 4.69
N VAL A 132 4.03 5.98 4.05
CA VAL A 132 2.78 6.56 4.58
C VAL A 132 1.86 5.47 5.12
N ASN A 133 1.01 5.79 6.09
CA ASN A 133 0.00 4.86 6.59
C ASN A 133 -1.31 4.96 5.82
N TYR A 134 -1.62 6.14 5.29
CA TYR A 134 -2.79 6.36 4.44
C TYR A 134 -2.58 7.59 3.55
N ILE A 135 -3.38 7.65 2.49
CA ILE A 135 -3.56 8.86 1.67
C ILE A 135 -5.05 9.18 1.62
N ASN A 136 -5.37 10.44 1.81
CA ASN A 136 -6.71 10.97 1.60
C ASN A 136 -6.76 11.70 0.26
N TRP A 137 -7.86 11.54 -0.47
CA TRP A 137 -8.15 12.22 -1.72
C TRP A 137 -9.40 13.09 -1.56
N TYR A 138 -9.28 14.37 -1.92
CA TYR A 138 -10.31 15.38 -1.84
C TYR A 138 -10.55 15.97 -3.23
N MET A 139 -11.82 16.21 -3.58
CA MET A 139 -12.14 17.19 -4.62
C MET A 139 -12.15 18.58 -3.97
N THR A 140 -11.39 19.51 -4.53
CA THR A 140 -11.49 20.92 -4.16
C THR A 140 -12.47 21.58 -5.09
N THR A 141 -13.45 22.33 -4.56
CA THR A 141 -14.30 23.18 -5.39
C THR A 141 -13.41 24.25 -6.02
N PRO A 142 -13.19 24.25 -7.35
CA PRO A 142 -12.25 25.19 -7.97
C PRO A 142 -12.84 26.61 -8.08
N ASP A 143 -14.16 26.75 -7.96
CA ASP A 143 -14.86 28.02 -8.17
C ASP A 143 -15.40 28.60 -6.85
N PRO A 144 -14.84 29.72 -6.34
CA PRO A 144 -15.39 30.42 -5.18
C PRO A 144 -16.75 31.09 -5.47
N ASP A 145 -17.10 31.29 -6.74
CA ASP A 145 -18.35 31.91 -7.19
C ASP A 145 -19.43 30.86 -7.53
N ASP A 146 -19.05 29.58 -7.71
CA ASP A 146 -19.96 28.44 -7.91
C ASP A 146 -19.70 27.33 -6.87
N ILE A 147 -20.10 27.60 -5.63
CA ILE A 147 -20.02 26.65 -4.51
C ILE A 147 -20.89 25.39 -4.70
N TYR A 148 -21.73 25.35 -5.74
CA TYR A 148 -22.55 24.19 -6.12
C TYR A 148 -22.05 23.54 -7.43
N GLY A 149 -20.99 24.07 -8.02
CA GLY A 149 -20.36 23.58 -9.24
C GLY A 149 -19.88 22.15 -9.00
N GLU A 150 -20.43 21.24 -9.78
CA GLU A 150 -20.07 19.84 -9.72
C GLU A 150 -18.81 19.62 -10.56
N ASP A 151 -17.74 19.22 -9.88
CA ASP A 151 -16.50 18.77 -10.49
C ASP A 151 -16.37 17.26 -10.24
N TRP A 152 -15.79 16.55 -11.20
CA TRP A 152 -15.66 15.09 -11.17
C TRP A 152 -14.23 14.69 -11.43
N ALA A 153 -13.75 13.70 -10.68
CA ALA A 153 -12.46 13.11 -10.90
C ALA A 153 -12.50 11.60 -10.72
N ARG A 154 -11.59 10.92 -11.41
CA ARG A 154 -11.48 9.48 -11.44
C ARG A 154 -10.03 9.07 -11.22
N ILE A 155 -9.82 8.05 -10.40
CA ILE A 155 -8.54 7.35 -10.30
C ILE A 155 -8.68 5.87 -10.65
N ASP A 156 -7.63 5.32 -11.23
CA ASP A 156 -7.46 3.90 -11.52
C ASP A 156 -5.97 3.52 -11.48
N ASN A 157 -5.65 2.22 -11.50
CA ASN A 157 -4.31 1.68 -11.61
C ASN A 157 -3.33 2.32 -10.61
N ILE A 158 -3.70 2.34 -9.34
CA ILE A 158 -2.90 2.98 -8.29
C ILE A 158 -1.67 2.11 -8.02
N VAL A 159 -0.51 2.62 -8.39
CA VAL A 159 0.76 1.92 -8.24
C VAL A 159 1.31 2.18 -6.84
N THR A 160 1.38 1.12 -6.06
CA THR A 160 1.92 1.14 -4.70
C THR A 160 3.15 0.25 -4.59
N ARG A 161 3.97 0.51 -3.57
CA ARG A 161 5.08 -0.36 -3.20
C ARG A 161 5.02 -0.67 -1.71
N VAL A 162 5.13 -1.95 -1.40
CA VAL A 162 5.24 -2.46 -0.04
C VAL A 162 6.72 -2.56 0.30
N PRO A 163 7.20 -1.84 1.33
CA PRO A 163 8.57 -2.03 1.79
C PRO A 163 8.79 -3.48 2.19
N PRO A 164 10.00 -4.02 1.98
CA PRO A 164 10.31 -5.38 2.41
C PRO A 164 10.16 -5.48 3.93
N VAL A 165 9.19 -6.28 4.37
CA VAL A 165 9.08 -6.63 5.79
C VAL A 165 10.18 -7.66 6.06
N PRO A 166 11.16 -7.38 6.95
CA PRO A 166 12.16 -8.38 7.31
C PRO A 166 11.40 -9.62 7.78
N GLU A 167 11.60 -10.76 7.11
CA GLU A 167 10.92 -11.97 7.55
C GLU A 167 11.27 -12.18 9.03
N PRO A 168 10.27 -12.37 9.91
CA PRO A 168 10.58 -12.77 11.26
C PRO A 168 11.40 -14.04 11.15
N ALA A 169 12.51 -14.09 11.88
CA ALA A 169 13.63 -15.03 11.69
C ALA A 169 13.28 -16.53 11.84
N HIS A 170 12.03 -16.95 11.67
CA HIS A 170 11.52 -18.31 11.77
C HIS A 170 12.33 -19.32 10.99
N ALA A 171 12.70 -19.05 9.73
CA ALA A 171 13.55 -19.95 8.96
C ALA A 171 14.96 -20.09 9.57
N GLY A 172 15.53 -18.96 10.02
CA GLY A 172 16.80 -18.93 10.74
C GLY A 172 16.75 -19.62 12.10
N MET A 173 15.69 -19.40 12.88
CA MET A 173 15.46 -20.01 14.20
C MET A 173 15.16 -21.50 14.09
N LEU A 174 14.40 -21.92 13.09
CA LEU A 174 14.18 -23.33 12.77
C LEU A 174 15.50 -24.00 12.36
N GLY A 175 16.28 -23.34 11.51
CA GLY A 175 17.62 -23.79 11.11
C GLY A 175 18.56 -23.94 12.31
N LEU A 176 18.60 -22.94 13.20
CA LEU A 176 19.37 -22.97 14.44
C LEU A 176 18.90 -24.06 15.39
N GLY A 177 17.58 -24.24 15.55
CA GLY A 177 16.99 -25.29 16.37
C GLY A 177 17.35 -26.69 15.89
N LEU A 178 17.28 -26.92 14.57
CA LEU A 178 17.68 -28.19 13.95
C LEU A 178 19.19 -28.43 14.05
N ALA A 179 20.01 -27.40 13.87
CA ALA A 179 21.47 -27.49 14.01
C ALA A 179 21.87 -27.82 15.46
N ALA A 180 21.26 -27.14 16.44
CA ALA A 180 21.46 -27.40 17.86
C ALA A 180 21.04 -28.84 18.22
N LEU A 181 19.93 -29.33 17.70
CA LEU A 181 19.46 -30.69 17.91
C LEU A 181 20.42 -31.75 17.32
N ALA A 182 20.96 -31.49 16.13
CA ALA A 182 21.95 -32.37 15.49
C ALA A 182 23.27 -32.42 16.28
N PHE A 183 23.74 -31.27 16.80
CA PHE A 183 24.91 -31.21 17.68
C PHE A 183 24.68 -31.94 19.00
N ALA A 184 23.53 -31.72 19.65
CA ALA A 184 23.18 -32.40 20.89
C ALA A 184 23.11 -33.92 20.73
N ARG A 185 22.56 -34.42 19.60
CA ARG A 185 22.55 -35.86 19.28
C ARG A 185 23.94 -36.44 19.08
N ARG A 186 24.86 -35.68 18.48
CA ARG A 186 26.23 -36.14 18.24
C ARG A 186 27.05 -36.19 19.52
N ALA A 187 26.88 -35.20 20.41
CA ALA A 187 27.56 -35.15 21.70
C ALA A 187 27.14 -36.27 22.68
N ARG A 188 25.94 -36.84 22.53
CA ARG A 188 25.49 -38.00 23.33
C ARG A 188 26.00 -39.35 22.83
N ARG A 189 26.56 -39.42 21.62
CA ARG A 189 27.07 -40.65 21.00
C ARG A 189 28.59 -40.80 21.13
N THR A 190 29.26 -39.80 21.69
CA THR A 190 30.69 -39.75 22.00
C THR A 190 30.86 -39.71 23.51
#